data_AF-A0A6I3D5H4-F1
#
_entry.id   AF-A0A6I3D5H4-F1
#
_cell.length_a   1.000
_cell.length_b   1.000
_cell.length_c   1.000
_cell.angle_alpha   90.00
_cell.angle_beta   90.00
_cell.angle_gamma   90.00
#
_symmetry.space_group_name_H-M   'P 1'
#
loop_
_entity.id
_entity.type
_entity.pdbx_description
1 polymer ?
#
loop_
_entity_poly.entity_id
_entity_poly.type
_entity_poly.pdbx_seq_one_letter_code
_entity_poly.pdbx_strand_id
1 'polypeptide(L)'
;MNDTLTPDGQALVAIIASFGILLLLGLVAVVVISHFIAKAAQRKERHYLSFFVLSILLSPLITGLVVAAIPFTASDPNHPKNKK
;
A
#
# COMPACT_ATOMS: atom_id res chain seq x y z
N MET A 1 -24.05 -27.50 24.89
CA MET A 1 -24.39 -26.31 25.70
C MET A 1 -24.02 -25.13 24.82
N ASN A 2 -25.01 -24.53 24.14
CA ASN A 2 -24.76 -23.39 23.26
C ASN A 2 -24.77 -22.15 24.16
N ASP A 3 -23.58 -21.68 24.53
CA ASP A 3 -23.43 -20.46 25.32
C ASP A 3 -23.76 -19.27 24.44
N THR A 4 -25.04 -18.89 24.43
CA THR A 4 -25.50 -17.65 23.81
C THR A 4 -24.94 -16.48 24.62
N LEU A 5 -24.02 -15.72 24.00
CA LEU A 5 -23.46 -14.49 24.56
C LEU A 5 -24.58 -13.54 24.99
N THR A 6 -24.45 -12.96 26.18
CA THR A 6 -25.31 -11.87 26.66
C THR A 6 -25.25 -10.67 25.69
N PRO A 7 -26.28 -9.80 25.64
CA PRO A 7 -26.32 -8.66 24.71
C PRO A 7 -25.06 -7.78 24.76
N ASP A 8 -24.51 -7.56 25.96
CA ASP A 8 -23.27 -6.80 26.18
C ASP A 8 -22.03 -7.53 25.61
N GLY A 9 -21.99 -8.85 25.74
CA GLY A 9 -20.95 -9.69 25.16
C GLY A 9 -20.97 -9.69 23.64
N GLN A 10 -22.16 -9.66 23.02
CA GLN A 10 -22.30 -9.52 21.57
C GLN A 10 -21.82 -8.16 21.06
N ALA A 11 -22.14 -7.07 21.78
CA ALA A 11 -21.69 -5.74 21.43
C ALA A 11 -20.15 -5.62 21.47
N LEU A 12 -19.50 -6.18 22.50
CA LEU A 12 -18.04 -6.19 22.60
C LEU A 12 -17.39 -6.98 21.46
N VAL A 13 -17.92 -8.16 21.13
CA VAL A 13 -17.42 -8.97 20.00
C VAL A 13 -17.56 -8.21 18.68
N ALA A 14 -18.69 -7.53 18.45
CA ALA A 14 -18.90 -6.73 17.25
C ALA A 14 -17.91 -5.56 17.13
N ILE A 15 -17.59 -4.90 18.25
CA ILE A 15 -16.58 -3.83 18.29
C ILE A 15 -15.19 -4.38 17.93
N ILE A 16 -14.75 -5.47 18.57
CA ILE A 16 -13.44 -6.09 18.28
C ILE A 16 -13.36 -6.53 16.82
N ALA A 17 -14.42 -7.17 16.30
CA ALA A 17 -14.48 -7.59 14.90
C ALA A 17 -14.39 -6.40 13.94
N SER A 18 -15.08 -5.30 14.24
CA SER A 18 -15.05 -4.08 13.42
C SER A 18 -13.64 -3.49 13.36
N PHE A 19 -12.94 -3.37 14.49
CA PHE A 19 -11.55 -2.91 14.51
C PHE A 19 -10.60 -3.87 13.79
N GLY A 20 -10.82 -5.18 13.91
CA GLY A 20 -10.05 -6.19 13.18
C GLY A 20 -10.20 -6.06 11.66
N ILE A 21 -11.42 -5.82 11.18
CA ILE A 21 -11.69 -5.58 9.75
C ILE A 21 -11.01 -4.29 9.28
N LEU A 22 -11.12 -3.21 10.05
CA LEU A 22 -10.47 -1.93 9.70
C LEU A 22 -8.95 -2.06 9.63
N LEU A 23 -8.33 -2.78 10.57
CA LEU A 23 -6.89 -3.05 10.55
C LEU A 23 -6.49 -3.87 9.32
N LEU A 24 -7.26 -4.92 8.99
CA LEU A 24 -7.01 -5.73 7.82
C LEU A 24 -7.10 -4.90 6.53
N LEU A 25 -8.15 -4.09 6.38
CA LEU A 25 -8.32 -3.18 5.25
C LEU A 25 -7.17 -2.17 5.16
N GLY A 26 -6.75 -1.61 6.29
CA GLY A 26 -5.60 -0.70 6.36
C GLY A 26 -4.31 -1.37 5.88
N LEU A 27 -4.05 -2.61 6.32
CA LEU A 27 -2.87 -3.37 5.92
C LEU A 27 -2.89 -3.69 4.42
N VAL A 28 -4.04 -4.12 3.89
CA VAL A 28 -4.22 -4.35 2.44
C VAL A 28 -3.99 -3.06 1.66
N ALA A 29 -4.54 -1.93 2.12
CA ALA A 29 -4.34 -0.64 1.47
C ALA A 29 -2.86 -0.24 1.43
N VAL A 30 -2.13 -0.41 2.53
CA VAL A 30 -0.67 -0.13 2.58
C VAL A 30 0.09 -0.99 1.57
N VAL A 31 -0.20 -2.29 1.49
CA VAL A 31 0.45 -3.19 0.53
C VAL A 31 0.14 -2.80 -0.91
N VAL A 32 -1.12 -2.49 -1.22
CA VAL A 32 -1.55 -2.08 -2.56
C VAL A 32 -0.90 -0.77 -2.97
N ILE A 33 -0.89 0.24 -2.10
CA ILE A 33 -0.24 1.53 -2.38
C ILE A 33 1.27 1.33 -2.59
N SER A 34 1.91 0.53 -1.74
CA SER A 34 3.33 0.19 -1.86
C SER A 34 3.64 -0.49 -3.20
N HIS A 35 2.77 -1.38 -3.68
CA HIS A 35 2.88 -2.00 -4.99
C HIS A 35 2.82 -0.95 -6.12
N PHE A 36 1.89 0.00 -6.06
CA PHE A 36 1.79 1.06 -7.06
C PHE A 36 3.04 1.97 -7.07
N ILE A 37 3.57 2.33 -5.91
CA ILE A 37 4.79 3.13 -5.78
C ILE A 37 5.98 2.38 -6.36
N ALA A 38 6.14 1.10 -6.01
CA ALA A 38 7.21 0.26 -6.52
C ALA A 38 7.13 0.08 -8.05
N LYS A 39 5.92 -0.08 -8.58
CA LYS A 39 5.67 -0.15 -10.03
C LYS A 39 5.99 1.18 -10.73
N ALA A 40 5.69 2.31 -10.10
CA ALA A 40 6.05 3.63 -10.61
C ALA A 40 7.58 3.84 -10.60
N ALA A 41 8.28 3.33 -9.59
CA ALA A 41 9.74 3.34 -9.53
C ALA A 41 10.37 2.42 -10.59
N GLN A 42 9.78 1.24 -10.83
CA GLN A 42 10.22 0.32 -11.88
C GLN A 42 10.10 0.93 -13.28
N ARG A 43 9.07 1.74 -13.53
CA ARG A 43 8.90 2.56 -14.75
C ARG A 43 9.92 3.70 -14.86
N LYS A 44 10.84 3.85 -13.91
CA LYS A 44 11.96 4.81 -13.93
C LYS A 44 13.28 4.08 -13.81
N GLU A 45 13.32 2.81 -14.25
CA GLU A 45 14.48 1.90 -14.18
C GLU A 45 15.04 1.71 -12.75
N ARG A 46 14.19 1.85 -11.73
CA ARG A 46 14.58 1.59 -10.33
C ARG A 46 14.14 0.20 -9.87
N HIS A 47 14.83 -0.31 -8.85
CA HIS A 47 14.58 -1.66 -8.34
C HIS A 47 13.23 -1.74 -7.60
N TYR A 48 12.29 -2.53 -8.14
CA TYR A 48 10.93 -2.68 -7.60
C TYR A 48 10.93 -3.07 -6.12
N LEU A 49 11.68 -4.12 -5.76
CA LEU A 49 11.66 -4.68 -4.41
C LEU A 49 12.14 -3.65 -3.37
N SER A 50 13.13 -2.84 -3.73
CA SER A 50 13.68 -1.81 -2.85
C SER A 50 12.63 -0.74 -2.54
N PHE A 51 11.91 -0.26 -3.54
CA PHE A 51 10.86 0.76 -3.33
C PHE A 51 9.58 0.18 -2.70
N PHE A 52 9.28 -1.09 -2.92
CA PHE A 52 8.19 -1.80 -2.23
C PHE A 52 8.47 -1.93 -0.74
N VAL A 53 9.67 -2.39 -0.37
CA VAL A 53 10.08 -2.52 1.03
C VAL A 53 10.20 -1.14 1.70
N LEU A 54 10.74 -0.15 0.98
CA LEU A 54 10.86 1.22 1.50
C LEU A 54 9.49 1.88 1.75
N SER A 55 8.51 1.64 0.87
CA SER A 55 7.14 2.16 1.06
C SER A 55 6.41 1.51 2.24
N ILE A 56 6.69 0.23 2.55
CA ILE A 56 6.13 -0.43 3.74
C ILE A 56 6.84 0.04 5.02
N LEU A 57 8.17 0.16 5.03
CA LEU A 57 8.96 0.47 6.23
C LEU A 57 8.94 1.95 6.63
N LEU A 58 9.06 2.85 5.66
CA LEU A 58 9.21 4.28 5.94
C LEU A 58 7.84 4.95 6.01
N SER A 59 7.13 4.91 4.90
CA SER A 59 5.74 5.35 4.72
C SER A 59 5.48 5.35 3.22
N PRO A 60 4.32 4.86 2.77
CA PRO A 60 3.96 4.92 1.35
C PRO A 60 3.83 6.37 0.87
N LEU A 61 3.42 7.31 1.73
CA LEU A 61 3.31 8.72 1.37
C LEU A 61 4.67 9.35 1.03
N ILE A 62 5.65 9.19 1.92
CA ILE A 62 7.00 9.75 1.73
C ILE A 62 7.67 9.09 0.52
N THR A 63 7.60 7.77 0.43
CA THR A 63 8.20 7.01 -0.66
C THR A 63 7.56 7.35 -2.01
N GLY A 64 6.24 7.55 -2.02
CA GLY A 64 5.51 8.01 -3.21
C GLY A 64 5.96 9.39 -3.69
N LEU A 65 6.16 10.34 -2.76
CA LEU A 65 6.70 11.67 -3.09
C LEU A 65 8.11 11.59 -3.67
N VAL A 66 8.97 10.75 -3.09
CA VAL A 66 10.33 10.52 -3.62
C VAL A 66 10.27 9.95 -5.04
N VAL A 67 9.45 8.91 -5.27
CA VAL A 67 9.30 8.31 -6.61
C VAL A 67 8.73 9.31 -7.62
N ALA A 68 7.82 10.19 -7.21
CA ALA A 68 7.26 11.23 -8.06
C ALA A 68 8.30 12.28 -8.47
N ALA A 69 9.23 12.62 -7.56
CA ALA A 69 10.29 13.59 -7.82
C ALA A 69 11.43 13.04 -8.70
N ILE A 70 11.60 11.71 -8.80
CA ILE A 70 12.65 11.10 -9.62
C ILE A 70 12.30 11.30 -11.11
N PRO A 71 13.20 11.90 -11.93
CA PRO A 71 12.98 12.03 -13.36
C PRO A 71 13.05 10.67 -14.08
N PHE A 72 12.34 10.55 -15.20
CA PHE A 72 12.46 9.38 -16.07
C PHE A 72 13.83 9.40 -16.79
N THR A 73 14.45 8.23 -16.98
CA THR A 73 15.68 8.14 -17.78
C THR A 73 15.35 8.50 -19.24
N ALA A 74 16.24 9.25 -19.90
CA ALA A 74 16.08 9.64 -21.30
C ALA A 74 15.99 8.45 -22.27
N SER A 75 16.51 7.30 -21.86
CA SER A 75 16.53 6.02 -22.59
C SER A 75 15.24 5.20 -22.44
N ASP A 76 14.30 5.62 -21.59
CA ASP A 76 13.14 4.81 -21.22
C ASP A 76 12.12 4.75 -22.39
N PRO A 77 11.76 3.56 -22.90
CA PRO A 77 10.75 3.39 -23.94
C PRO A 77 9.39 4.02 -23.59
N ASN A 78 9.08 4.16 -22.30
CA ASN A 78 7.84 4.76 -21.81
C ASN A 78 7.92 6.27 -21.59
N HIS A 79 9.05 6.91 -21.93
CA HIS A 79 9.21 8.35 -21.82
C HIS A 79 8.07 9.05 -22.58
N PRO A 80 7.38 10.05 -21.99
CA PRO A 80 6.22 10.70 -22.61
C PRO A 80 6.54 11.40 -23.95
N LYS A 81 7.82 11.62 -24.27
CA LYS A 81 8.28 12.11 -25.59
C LYS A 81 8.32 11.04 -26.68
N ASN A 82 8.28 9.75 -26.34
CA ASN A 82 8.40 8.63 -27.30
C ASN A 82 7.05 7.99 -27.66
N LYS A 83 5.95 8.49 -27.09
CA LYS A 83 4.59 8.14 -27.50
C LYS A 83 4.17 9.08 -28.64
N LYS A 84 4.60 8.77 -29.86
CA LYS A 84 4.01 9.33 -31.07
C LYS A 84 2.70 8.63 -31.39
#